data_AF-A0A957W3Y1-F1
#
_entry.id   AF-A0A957W3Y1-F1
#
_cell.length_a   1.000
_cell.length_b   1.000
_cell.length_c   1.000
_cell.angle_alpha   90.00
_cell.angle_beta   90.00
_cell.angle_gamma   90.00
#
_symmetry.space_group_name_H-M   'P 1'
#
loop_
_entity.id
_entity.type
_entity.pdbx_description
1 polymer ?
#
loop_
_entity_poly.entity_id
_entity_poly.type
_entity_poly.pdbx_seq_one_letter_code
_entity_poly.pdbx_strand_id
1 'polypeptide(L)'
;MTNPRLVAGLEVLDDGPGVRITWDQGTEQGASLPTRYFEGVSVEDDLGIVQSIGLTNEREITIKFADLTSYLQKEKKVDLLLIFPDREPFIACRHPGMGDRYFLKMHLTFTDENELEQATFEQSVRLGPI
;
A
#
# COMPACT_ATOMS: atom_id res chain seq x y z
N MET A 1 10.48 5.94 -22.34
CA MET A 1 10.76 5.03 -21.21
C MET A 1 9.68 5.29 -20.19
N THR A 2 8.80 4.33 -19.98
CA THR A 2 7.52 4.49 -19.28
C THR A 2 7.73 4.27 -17.79
N ASN A 3 7.46 5.29 -16.98
CA ASN A 3 7.45 5.20 -15.52
C ASN A 3 6.49 4.07 -15.08
N PRO A 4 6.87 3.21 -14.12
CA PRO A 4 5.94 2.28 -13.52
C PRO A 4 4.86 3.09 -12.80
N ARG A 5 3.68 3.13 -13.41
CA ARG A 5 2.48 3.71 -12.81
C ARG A 5 1.83 2.65 -11.93
N LEU A 6 1.16 3.07 -10.85
CA LEU A 6 -0.03 2.33 -10.44
C LEU A 6 -0.91 2.19 -11.70
N VAL A 7 -1.08 0.97 -12.20
CA VAL A 7 -1.75 0.73 -13.49
C VAL A 7 -3.25 1.03 -13.37
N ALA A 8 -3.81 0.81 -12.19
CA ALA A 8 -5.16 1.20 -11.81
C ALA A 8 -5.08 1.87 -10.44
N GLY A 9 -5.23 3.19 -10.41
CA GLY A 9 -5.43 3.89 -9.15
C GLY A 9 -6.74 3.40 -8.55
N LEU A 10 -6.65 2.50 -7.58
CA LEU A 10 -7.74 2.17 -6.68
C LEU A 10 -9.03 1.71 -7.37
N GLU A 11 -9.13 0.43 -7.71
CA GLU A 11 -10.41 -0.15 -8.12
C GLU A 11 -11.25 -0.45 -6.89
N VAL A 12 -12.46 0.12 -6.83
CA VAL A 12 -13.47 -0.31 -5.85
C VAL A 12 -13.82 -1.74 -6.17
N LEU A 13 -13.67 -2.65 -5.20
CA LEU A 13 -13.99 -4.05 -5.41
C LEU A 13 -15.49 -4.23 -5.68
N ASP A 14 -15.84 -5.12 -6.60
CA ASP A 14 -17.23 -5.48 -6.87
C ASP A 14 -17.94 -6.12 -5.66
N ASP A 15 -17.17 -6.62 -4.69
CA ASP A 15 -17.65 -7.32 -3.49
C ASP A 15 -17.66 -6.45 -2.21
N GLY A 16 -17.40 -5.14 -2.31
CA GLY A 16 -17.52 -4.22 -1.19
C GLY A 16 -16.58 -3.01 -1.23
N PRO A 17 -16.56 -2.19 -0.16
CA PRO A 17 -15.66 -1.05 -0.07
C PRO A 17 -14.22 -1.54 0.14
N GLY A 18 -13.48 -1.67 -0.95
CA GLY A 18 -12.10 -2.10 -0.93
C GLY A 18 -11.34 -1.55 -2.11
N VAL A 19 -10.02 -1.66 -2.06
CA VAL A 19 -9.11 -1.03 -3.00
C VAL A 19 -8.05 -2.03 -3.41
N ARG A 20 -7.85 -2.13 -4.73
CA ARG A 20 -6.78 -2.94 -5.32
C ARG A 20 -5.58 -2.06 -5.67
N ILE A 21 -4.39 -2.53 -5.34
CA ILE A 21 -3.11 -1.89 -5.65
C ILE A 21 -2.24 -2.91 -6.38
N THR A 22 -1.75 -2.56 -7.56
CA THR A 22 -0.93 -3.44 -8.40
C THR A 22 0.38 -2.75 -8.75
N TRP A 23 1.49 -3.49 -8.67
CA TRP A 23 2.83 -2.99 -9.01
C TRP A 23 3.34 -3.61 -10.31
N ASP A 24 3.85 -2.76 -11.20
CA ASP A 24 4.59 -3.18 -12.39
C ASP A 24 6.06 -3.54 -12.03
N GLN A 25 6.68 -4.45 -12.79
CA GLN A 25 8.10 -4.80 -12.71
C GLN A 25 9.03 -3.76 -13.39
N GLY A 26 8.57 -2.51 -13.54
CA GLY A 26 9.34 -1.42 -14.13
C GLY A 26 10.54 -0.93 -13.30
N THR A 27 10.85 0.37 -13.35
CA THR A 27 12.15 0.90 -12.89
C THR A 27 12.13 1.75 -11.61
N GLU A 28 11.09 1.69 -10.77
CA GLU A 28 11.00 2.44 -9.50
C GLU A 28 11.23 1.56 -8.26
N GLN A 29 11.28 2.20 -7.07
CA GLN A 29 11.58 1.52 -5.80
C GLN A 29 10.70 0.29 -5.57
N GLY A 30 9.37 0.40 -5.71
CA GLY A 30 8.45 -0.74 -5.58
C GLY A 30 8.67 -1.85 -6.63
N ALA A 31 9.21 -1.50 -7.80
CA ALA A 31 9.48 -2.47 -8.85
C ALA A 31 10.74 -3.30 -8.62
N SER A 32 11.68 -2.79 -7.81
CA SER A 32 12.87 -3.54 -7.37
C SER A 32 12.59 -4.53 -6.23
N LEU A 33 11.42 -4.47 -5.59
CA LEU A 33 11.09 -5.32 -4.44
C LEU A 33 10.86 -6.78 -4.87
N PRO A 34 11.61 -7.75 -4.35
CA PRO A 34 11.33 -9.17 -4.56
C PRO A 34 9.89 -9.53 -4.19
N THR A 35 9.26 -10.46 -4.93
CA THR A 35 7.87 -10.90 -4.70
C THR A 35 7.59 -11.26 -3.23
N ARG A 36 8.57 -11.83 -2.53
CA ARG A 36 8.45 -12.18 -1.11
C ARG A 36 8.22 -10.99 -0.15
N TYR A 37 8.52 -9.75 -0.54
CA TYR A 37 8.16 -8.57 0.26
C TYR A 37 6.65 -8.30 0.27
N PHE A 38 5.93 -8.79 -0.74
CA PHE A 38 4.48 -8.65 -0.82
C PHE A 38 3.76 -9.71 0.03
N GLU A 39 4.48 -10.71 0.53
CA GLU A 39 3.96 -11.69 1.48
C GLU A 39 3.95 -11.11 2.90
N GLY A 40 2.77 -10.97 3.49
CA GLY A 40 2.63 -10.48 4.86
C GLY A 40 2.76 -8.96 4.99
N VAL A 41 2.40 -8.22 3.93
CA VAL A 41 2.17 -6.77 4.02
C VAL A 41 1.14 -6.50 5.10
N SER A 42 1.44 -5.56 5.98
CA SER A 42 0.52 -5.04 6.97
C SER A 42 0.15 -3.60 6.66
N VAL A 43 -0.91 -3.12 7.29
CA VAL A 43 -1.39 -1.75 7.17
C VAL A 43 -1.54 -1.17 8.57
N GLU A 44 -1.01 0.03 8.74
CA GLU A 44 -1.35 0.88 9.87
C GLU A 44 -2.39 1.90 9.39
N ASP A 45 -3.53 1.91 10.07
CA ASP A 45 -4.60 2.89 9.89
C ASP A 45 -5.00 3.49 11.24
N ASP A 46 -4.78 4.79 11.41
CA ASP A 46 -5.08 5.48 12.68
C ASP A 46 -6.59 5.47 13.02
N LEU A 47 -7.41 5.12 12.03
CA LEU A 47 -8.86 5.23 12.06
C LEU A 47 -9.56 3.90 12.32
N GLY A 48 -8.86 2.76 12.24
CA GLY A 48 -9.43 1.43 12.39
C GLY A 48 -10.55 1.11 11.39
N ILE A 49 -10.52 1.72 10.21
CA ILE A 49 -11.51 1.52 9.14
C ILE A 49 -11.13 0.35 8.23
N VAL A 50 -9.87 -0.10 8.26
CA VAL A 50 -9.40 -1.25 7.50
C VAL A 50 -9.84 -2.54 8.17
N GLN A 51 -10.59 -3.35 7.43
CA GLN A 51 -11.03 -4.67 7.87
C GLN A 51 -9.98 -5.74 7.61
N SER A 52 -9.37 -5.71 6.42
CA SER A 52 -8.38 -6.71 6.03
C SER A 52 -7.47 -6.19 4.93
N ILE A 53 -6.28 -6.79 4.86
CA ILE A 53 -5.31 -6.59 3.81
C ILE A 53 -4.78 -7.96 3.38
N GLY A 54 -4.59 -8.17 2.09
CA GLY A 54 -4.12 -9.45 1.58
C GLY A 54 -3.48 -9.36 0.22
N LEU A 55 -2.54 -10.27 -0.02
CA LEU A 55 -1.95 -10.53 -1.32
C LEU A 55 -2.96 -11.32 -2.18
N THR A 56 -3.43 -10.72 -3.27
CA THR A 56 -4.37 -11.34 -4.21
C THR A 56 -3.69 -11.86 -5.47
N ASN A 57 -2.49 -11.37 -5.78
CA ASN A 57 -1.60 -11.86 -6.84
C ASN A 57 -0.14 -11.55 -6.45
N GLU A 58 0.87 -12.04 -7.18
CA GLU A 58 2.30 -11.90 -6.84
C GLU A 58 2.72 -10.47 -6.44
N ARG A 59 2.11 -9.46 -7.07
CA ARG A 59 2.34 -8.04 -6.79
C ARG A 59 1.05 -7.24 -6.78
N GLU A 60 0.01 -7.84 -6.20
CA GLU A 60 -1.29 -7.21 -6.05
C GLU A 60 -1.76 -7.32 -4.61
N ILE A 61 -1.98 -6.17 -3.98
CA ILE A 61 -2.50 -6.06 -2.63
C ILE A 61 -3.93 -5.54 -2.70
N THR A 62 -4.82 -6.21 -1.99
CA THR A 62 -6.20 -5.75 -1.79
C THR A 62 -6.37 -5.33 -0.34
N ILE A 63 -6.93 -4.14 -0.13
CA ILE A 63 -7.30 -3.61 1.18
C ILE A 63 -8.83 -3.51 1.22
N LYS A 64 -9.48 -4.14 2.20
CA LYS A 64 -10.92 -4.03 2.42
C LYS A 64 -11.20 -3.17 3.62
N PHE A 65 -12.19 -2.29 3.53
CA PHE A 65 -12.64 -1.43 4.61
C PHE A 65 -13.90 -2.02 5.25
N ALA A 66 -14.04 -1.85 6.57
CA ALA A 66 -15.22 -2.29 7.29
C ALA A 66 -16.42 -1.35 7.08
N ASP A 67 -16.16 -0.03 7.09
CA ASP A 67 -17.20 1.00 7.03
C ASP A 67 -16.70 2.30 6.35
N LEU A 68 -16.25 2.16 5.10
CA LEU A 68 -15.73 3.31 4.34
C LEU A 68 -16.81 4.38 4.11
N THR A 69 -18.03 3.98 3.77
CA THR A 69 -19.09 4.93 3.43
C THR A 69 -19.46 5.84 4.59
N SER A 70 -19.64 5.30 5.81
CA SER A 70 -19.97 6.12 6.97
C SER A 70 -18.80 7.01 7.39
N TYR A 71 -17.57 6.56 7.17
CA TYR A 71 -16.38 7.38 7.36
C TYR A 71 -16.34 8.57 6.38
N LEU A 72 -16.58 8.31 5.09
CA LEU A 72 -16.58 9.34 4.04
C LEU A 72 -17.70 10.38 4.15
N GLN A 73 -18.71 10.16 4.99
CA GLN A 73 -19.68 11.19 5.35
C GLN A 73 -19.10 12.28 6.26
N LYS A 74 -17.99 12.00 6.96
CA LYS A 74 -17.37 12.91 7.94
C LYS A 74 -16.05 13.48 7.44
N GLU A 75 -15.24 12.65 6.78
CA GLU A 75 -13.92 13.01 6.30
C GLU A 75 -13.73 12.44 4.89
N LYS A 76 -13.28 13.27 3.94
CA LYS A 76 -13.12 12.88 2.54
C LYS A 76 -11.72 12.37 2.23
N LYS A 77 -10.91 12.13 3.26
CA LYS A 77 -9.51 11.76 3.16
C LYS A 77 -9.23 10.49 3.95
N VAL A 78 -8.51 9.57 3.34
CA VAL A 78 -8.06 8.34 3.98
C VAL A 78 -6.55 8.23 3.82
N ASP A 79 -5.86 8.24 4.96
CA ASP A 79 -4.41 8.07 5.02
C ASP A 79 -4.10 6.67 5.55
N LEU A 80 -3.25 5.94 4.82
CA LEU A 80 -2.84 4.57 5.17
C LEU A 80 -1.32 4.45 5.08
N LEU A 81 -0.74 3.63 5.95
CA LEU A 81 0.67 3.25 5.85
C LEU A 81 0.78 1.75 5.61
N LEU A 82 1.19 1.37 4.41
CA LEU A 82 1.54 0.00 4.08
C LEU A 82 2.97 -0.29 4.49
N ILE A 83 3.15 -1.42 5.18
CA ILE A 83 4.44 -1.88 5.71
C ILE A 83 4.75 -3.22 5.07
N PHE A 84 5.84 -3.24 4.31
CA PHE A 84 6.33 -4.44 3.65
C PHE A 84 7.40 -5.05 4.56
N PRO A 85 7.20 -6.31 5.02
CA PRO A 85 8.14 -6.93 5.93
C PRO A 85 9.49 -7.10 5.26
N ASP A 86 10.55 -6.81 6.00
CA ASP A 86 11.89 -7.12 5.52
C ASP A 86 12.13 -8.62 5.58
N ARG A 87 12.28 -9.24 4.41
CA ARG A 87 12.54 -10.68 4.28
C ARG A 87 13.80 -10.97 3.48
N GLU A 88 14.52 -9.95 3.02
CA GLU A 88 15.79 -10.07 2.30
C GLU A 88 16.90 -9.33 3.03
N PRO A 89 18.09 -9.92 3.19
CA PRO A 89 19.24 -9.21 3.74
C PRO A 89 19.84 -8.13 2.80
N PHE A 90 19.11 -7.58 1.82
CA PHE A 90 19.68 -6.62 0.86
C PHE A 90 18.67 -5.59 0.37
N ILE A 91 18.96 -4.30 0.60
CA ILE A 91 19.31 -3.31 -0.43
C ILE A 91 20.40 -2.29 0.04
N ALA A 92 20.71 -2.11 1.33
CA ALA A 92 21.83 -1.21 1.73
C ALA A 92 22.69 -1.57 2.96
N CYS A 93 22.29 -2.50 3.84
CA CYS A 93 22.98 -2.65 5.13
C CYS A 93 23.97 -3.83 5.23
N ARG A 94 25.26 -3.50 5.21
CA ARG A 94 26.38 -4.39 5.62
C ARG A 94 26.48 -4.61 7.14
N HIS A 95 25.38 -4.47 7.89
CA HIS A 95 25.39 -4.54 9.35
C HIS A 95 24.58 -5.75 9.83
N PRO A 96 25.23 -6.74 10.46
CA PRO A 96 24.53 -7.87 11.07
C PRO A 96 23.45 -7.39 12.05
N GLY A 97 22.20 -7.82 11.85
CA GLY A 97 21.07 -7.50 12.75
C GLY A 97 20.22 -6.28 12.36
N MET A 98 20.47 -5.64 11.21
CA MET A 98 19.61 -4.58 10.66
C MET A 98 18.89 -5.04 9.39
N GLY A 99 17.61 -4.68 9.27
CA GLY A 99 16.79 -4.95 8.11
C GLY A 99 16.27 -3.68 7.42
N ASP A 100 15.98 -3.77 6.13
CA ASP A 100 15.43 -2.71 5.28
C ASP A 100 13.90 -2.89 5.18
N ARG A 101 13.12 -2.04 5.86
CA ARG A 101 11.66 -2.04 5.71
C ARG A 101 11.24 -1.04 4.65
N TYR A 102 10.41 -1.49 3.71
CA TYR A 102 9.79 -0.63 2.72
C TYR A 102 8.40 -0.20 3.21
N PHE A 103 8.16 1.10 3.13
CA PHE A 103 6.92 1.74 3.54
C PHE A 103 6.31 2.47 2.35
N LEU A 104 5.00 2.29 2.18
CA LEU A 104 4.22 3.06 1.22
C LEU A 104 3.12 3.79 1.97
N LYS A 105 3.27 5.10 2.10
CA LYS A 105 2.21 5.96 2.61
C LYS A 105 1.26 6.30 1.47
N MET A 106 -0.02 6.11 1.69
CA MET A 106 -1.09 6.38 0.75
C MET A 106 -1.97 7.48 1.31
N HIS A 107 -2.27 8.44 0.45
CA HIS A 107 -3.17 9.55 0.73
C HIS A 107 -4.28 9.52 -0.32
N LEU A 108 -5.49 9.19 0.12
CA LEU A 108 -6.65 9.02 -0.76
C LEU A 108 -7.65 10.14 -0.48
N THR A 109 -8.09 10.84 -1.51
CA THR A 109 -9.13 11.87 -1.43
C THR A 109 -10.34 11.44 -2.25
N PHE A 110 -11.53 11.61 -1.69
CA PHE A 110 -12.80 11.22 -2.29
C PHE A 110 -13.69 12.43 -2.55
N THR A 111 -14.56 12.33 -3.56
CA THR A 111 -15.59 13.32 -3.86
C THR A 111 -16.75 13.27 -2.87
N ASP A 112 -17.69 14.21 -3.01
CA ASP A 112 -18.93 14.21 -2.22
C ASP A 112 -19.81 12.99 -2.51
N GLU A 113 -19.72 12.45 -3.73
CA GLU A 113 -20.34 11.20 -4.18
C GLU A 113 -19.63 9.93 -3.67
N ASN A 114 -18.56 10.08 -2.87
CA ASN A 114 -17.70 9.01 -2.37
C ASN A 114 -16.91 8.28 -3.47
N GLU A 115 -16.69 8.93 -4.61
CA GLU A 115 -15.81 8.43 -5.66
C GLU A 115 -14.35 8.82 -5.35
N LEU A 116 -13.37 8.01 -5.73
CA LEU A 116 -11.98 8.41 -5.56
C LEU A 116 -11.65 9.56 -6.52
N GLU A 117 -11.27 10.71 -5.97
CA GLU A 117 -10.85 11.88 -6.74
C GLU A 117 -9.33 11.86 -6.99
N GLN A 118 -8.55 11.57 -5.95
CA GLN A 118 -7.09 11.66 -5.99
C GLN A 118 -6.45 10.60 -5.11
N ALA A 119 -5.35 10.01 -5.59
CA ALA A 119 -4.47 9.18 -4.79
C ALA A 119 -3.01 9.67 -4.93
N THR A 120 -2.35 9.95 -3.82
CA THR A 120 -0.91 10.23 -3.78
C THR A 120 -0.18 9.19 -2.94
N PHE A 121 1.06 8.92 -3.34
CA PHE A 121 1.86 7.84 -2.83
C PHE A 121 3.24 8.37 -2.44
N GLU A 122 3.65 8.13 -1.21
CA GLU A 122 5.00 8.45 -0.73
C GLU A 122 5.71 7.17 -0.32
N GLN A 123 6.81 6.87 -1.02
CA GLN A 123 7.63 5.69 -0.78
C GLN A 123 8.77 6.06 0.15
N SER A 124 9.05 5.23 1.14
CA SER A 124 10.25 5.38 1.97
C SER A 124 10.82 4.03 2.38
N VAL A 125 12.14 3.97 2.47
CA VAL A 125 12.87 2.81 3.02
C VAL A 125 13.46 3.27 4.35
N ARG A 126 13.21 2.52 5.43
CA ARG A 126 13.84 2.80 6.73
C ARG A 126 14.60 1.58 7.21
N LEU A 127 15.77 1.86 7.77
CA LEU A 127 16.57 0.89 8.50
C LEU A 127 15.93 0.65 9.86
N GLY A 128 15.68 -0.60 10.20
CA GLY A 128 15.16 -1.00 11.51
C GLY A 128 15.91 -2.20 12.07
N PRO A 129 15.88 -2.42 13.40
CA PRO A 129 16.27 -3.70 13.95
C PRO A 129 15.36 -4.81 13.40
N ILE A 130 15.95 -5.98 13.11
CA ILE A 130 15.24 -7.19 12.70
C ILE A 130 14.32 -7.66 13.83
#